data_AF-A0A3M1E0E7-F1
#
_entry.id   AF-A0A3M1E0E7-F1
#
_cell.length_a   1.000
_cell.length_b   1.000
_cell.length_c   1.000
_cell.angle_alpha   90.00
_cell.angle_beta   90.00
_cell.angle_gamma   90.00
#
_symmetry.space_group_name_H-M   'P 1'
#
loop_
_entity.id
_entity.type
_entity.pdbx_description
1 polymer ?
#
loop_
_entity_poly.entity_id
_entity_poly.type
_entity_poly.pdbx_seq_one_letter_code
_entity_poly.pdbx_strand_id
1 'polypeptide(L)'
;MGSVEAALTLLGAVALDLLFGEPQGAFHPVVWMGRWLEGWWRLRPQEGRVRQFLFGMTAVLLGVVLFALPGWFLARASLPLFWLWSAPLLKVTFALRALLRAGEEVLEALERGDLPEARRRVRWHLVGRETADLPEP
;
A
#
# COMPACT_ATOMS: atom_id res chain seq x y z
N MET A 1 -17.36 10.78 -17.28
CA MET A 1 -16.90 11.31 -15.98
C MET A 1 -16.26 12.66 -16.25
N GLY A 2 -16.85 13.73 -15.74
CA GLY A 2 -16.32 15.08 -15.93
C GLY A 2 -15.04 15.29 -15.10
N SER A 3 -14.13 16.13 -15.57
CA SER A 3 -12.91 16.50 -14.83
C SER A 3 -13.19 17.05 -13.43
N VAL A 4 -14.34 17.71 -13.25
CA VAL A 4 -14.81 18.25 -11.97
C VAL A 4 -15.22 17.13 -10.99
N GLU A 5 -15.88 16.07 -11.47
CA GLU A 5 -16.29 14.94 -10.64
C GLU A 5 -15.07 14.17 -10.11
N ALA A 6 -14.03 14.02 -10.95
CA ALA A 6 -12.77 13.40 -10.55
C ALA A 6 -12.06 14.22 -9.45
N ALA A 7 -12.01 15.55 -9.60
CA ALA A 7 -11.38 16.43 -8.61
C ALA A 7 -12.10 16.40 -7.25
N LEU A 8 -13.44 16.43 -7.25
CA LEU A 8 -14.23 16.33 -6.02
C LEU A 8 -14.07 14.97 -5.34
N THR A 9 -13.97 13.90 -6.12
CA THR A 9 -13.74 12.55 -5.59
C THR A 9 -12.36 12.45 -4.92
N LEU A 10 -11.32 13.02 -5.53
CA LEU A 10 -9.97 13.06 -4.96
C LEU A 10 -9.91 13.87 -3.67
N LEU A 11 -10.51 15.07 -3.66
CA LEU A 11 -10.56 15.92 -2.47
C LEU A 11 -11.32 15.25 -1.33
N GLY A 12 -12.46 14.60 -1.63
CA GLY A 12 -13.24 13.84 -0.66
C GLY A 12 -12.45 12.65 -0.09
N ALA A 13 -11.71 11.92 -0.93
CA ALA A 13 -10.87 10.81 -0.49
C ALA A 13 -9.75 11.27 0.45
N VAL A 14 -9.06 12.38 0.13
CA VAL A 14 -8.02 12.96 0.99
C VAL A 14 -8.60 13.42 2.32
N ALA A 15 -9.75 14.11 2.31
CA ALA A 15 -10.41 14.55 3.54
C ALA A 15 -10.83 13.36 4.43
N LEU A 16 -11.36 12.29 3.83
CA LEU A 16 -11.73 11.07 4.55
C LEU A 16 -10.52 10.30 5.09
N ASP A 17 -9.38 10.34 4.41
CA ASP A 17 -8.13 9.74 4.89
C ASP A 17 -7.57 10.48 6.11
N LEU A 18 -7.66 11.81 6.10
CA LEU A 18 -7.21 12.65 7.20
C LEU A 18 -8.14 12.59 8.43
N LEU A 19 -9.47 12.56 8.21
CA LEU A 19 -10.47 12.61 9.28
C LEU A 19 -10.73 11.27 9.95
N PHE A 20 -10.91 10.21 9.17
CA PHE A 20 -11.06 8.86 9.71
C PHE A 20 -9.65 8.24 9.65
N GLY A 21 -9.11 7.68 10.73
CA GLY A 21 -7.81 6.99 10.64
C GLY A 21 -7.85 5.79 9.67
N GLU A 22 -6.69 5.16 9.44
CA GLU A 22 -6.65 3.91 8.68
C GLU A 22 -7.46 2.83 9.39
N PRO A 23 -8.33 2.07 8.69
CA PRO A 23 -8.96 0.90 9.27
C PRO A 23 -7.87 -0.07 9.70
N GLN A 24 -7.97 -0.56 10.95
CA GLN A 24 -7.02 -1.53 11.52
C GLN A 24 -6.76 -2.65 10.51
N GLY A 25 -5.48 -2.94 10.22
CA GLY A 25 -4.98 -3.58 8.99
C GLY A 25 -5.50 -4.97 8.58
N ALA A 26 -6.55 -5.48 9.22
CA ALA A 26 -7.24 -6.70 8.84
C ALA A 26 -8.14 -6.56 7.59
N PHE A 27 -8.60 -5.34 7.25
CA PHE A 27 -9.56 -5.12 6.15
C PHE A 27 -8.97 -4.43 4.91
N HIS A 28 -7.67 -4.58 4.69
CA HIS A 28 -6.99 -3.99 3.54
C HIS A 28 -6.70 -5.03 2.45
N PRO A 29 -7.26 -4.88 1.22
CA PRO A 29 -7.00 -5.80 0.11
C PRO A 29 -5.51 -5.92 -0.22
N VAL A 30 -4.74 -4.84 -0.06
CA VAL A 30 -3.29 -4.82 -0.29
C VAL A 30 -2.55 -5.67 0.76
N VAL A 31 -3.00 -5.65 2.03
CA VAL A 31 -2.43 -6.52 3.08
C VAL A 31 -2.70 -7.99 2.77
N TRP A 32 -3.89 -8.31 2.28
CA TRP A 32 -4.23 -9.68 1.85
C TRP A 32 -3.40 -10.12 0.64
N MET A 33 -3.21 -9.24 -0.34
CA MET A 33 -2.34 -9.48 -1.48
C MET A 33 -0.90 -9.73 -1.04
N GLY A 34 -0.37 -8.93 -0.11
CA GLY A 34 0.96 -9.12 0.47
C GLY A 34 1.10 -10.47 1.19
N ARG A 35 0.16 -10.84 2.06
CA ARG A 35 0.14 -12.14 2.76
C ARG A 35 0.03 -13.32 1.80
N TRP A 36 -0.82 -13.20 0.78
CA TRP A 36 -0.97 -14.21 -0.25
C TRP A 36 0.31 -14.38 -1.07
N LEU A 37 0.95 -13.28 -1.49
CA LEU A 37 2.24 -13.31 -2.18
C LEU A 37 3.34 -13.90 -1.30
N GLU A 38 3.37 -13.58 -0.01
CA GLU A 38 4.36 -14.14 0.92
C GLU A 38 4.19 -15.67 1.04
N GLY A 39 2.95 -16.14 1.19
CA GLY A 39 2.62 -17.56 1.20
C GLY A 39 3.01 -18.24 -0.11
N TRP A 40 2.72 -17.61 -1.25
CA TRP A 40 3.13 -18.09 -2.56
C TRP A 40 4.66 -18.19 -2.64
N TRP A 41 5.37 -17.12 -2.29
CA TRP A 41 6.84 -17.02 -2.39
C TRP A 41 7.60 -18.08 -1.59
N ARG A 42 7.00 -18.63 -0.52
CA ARG A 42 7.56 -19.77 0.24
C ARG A 42 7.67 -21.04 -0.60
N LEU A 43 6.85 -21.20 -1.62
CA LEU A 43 6.83 -22.34 -2.55
C LEU A 43 7.74 -22.16 -3.77
N ARG A 44 8.52 -21.06 -3.82
CA ARG A 44 9.31 -20.73 -5.01
C ARG A 44 10.35 -21.81 -5.33
N PRO A 45 10.50 -22.21 -6.60
CA PRO A 45 11.60 -23.08 -7.01
C PRO A 45 12.95 -22.36 -6.85
N GLN A 46 13.92 -23.01 -6.21
CA GLN A 46 15.26 -22.44 -6.01
C GLN A 46 16.16 -22.57 -7.25
N GLU A 47 15.81 -23.48 -8.17
CA GLU A 47 16.60 -23.79 -9.36
C GLU A 47 15.75 -23.86 -10.63
N GLY A 48 16.39 -23.59 -11.76
CA GLY A 48 15.77 -23.66 -13.08
C GLY A 48 15.07 -22.36 -13.47
N ARG A 49 15.71 -21.59 -14.36
CA ARG A 49 15.22 -20.29 -14.85
C ARG A 49 13.80 -20.36 -15.41
N VAL A 50 13.47 -21.41 -16.16
CA VAL A 50 12.12 -21.61 -16.73
C VAL A 50 11.09 -21.86 -15.64
N ARG A 51 11.42 -22.66 -14.61
CA ARG A 51 10.51 -22.94 -13.50
C ARG A 51 10.24 -21.69 -12.66
N GLN A 52 11.27 -20.88 -12.41
CA GLN A 52 11.12 -19.59 -11.73
C GLN A 52 10.27 -18.61 -12.54
N PHE A 53 10.48 -18.53 -13.86
CA PHE A 53 9.68 -17.69 -14.73
C PHE A 53 8.21 -18.12 -14.73
N LEU A 54 7.93 -19.41 -14.94
CA LEU A 54 6.56 -19.94 -14.92
C LEU A 54 5.90 -19.72 -13.55
N PHE A 55 6.64 -19.92 -12.46
CA PHE A 55 6.15 -19.68 -11.11
C PHE A 55 5.76 -18.21 -10.87
N GLY A 56 6.59 -17.26 -11.31
CA GLY A 56 6.28 -15.83 -11.25
C GLY A 56 5.11 -15.45 -12.15
N MET A 57 5.04 -16.01 -13.36
CA MET A 57 3.92 -15.79 -14.28
C MET A 57 2.60 -16.30 -13.68
N THR A 58 2.59 -17.49 -13.08
CA THR A 58 1.41 -18.02 -12.39
C THR A 58 1.01 -17.13 -11.21
N ALA A 59 1.97 -16.60 -10.44
CA ALA A 59 1.69 -15.63 -9.40
C ALA A 59 0.98 -14.39 -9.96
N VAL A 60 1.50 -13.79 -11.04
CA VAL A 60 0.87 -12.60 -11.65
C VAL A 60 -0.55 -12.90 -12.13
N LEU A 61 -0.75 -14.02 -12.84
CA LEU A 61 -2.06 -14.40 -13.37
C LEU A 61 -3.08 -14.64 -12.25
N LEU A 62 -2.70 -15.38 -11.21
CA LEU A 62 -3.57 -15.63 -10.06
C LEU A 62 -3.86 -14.33 -9.29
N GLY A 63 -2.86 -13.46 -9.13
CA GLY A 63 -3.03 -12.16 -8.49
C GLY A 63 -4.05 -11.28 -9.23
N VAL A 64 -3.97 -11.22 -10.56
CA VAL A 64 -4.96 -10.50 -11.40
C VAL A 64 -6.35 -11.09 -11.21
N VAL A 65 -6.48 -12.42 -11.21
CA VAL A 65 -7.79 -13.08 -11.05
C VAL A 65 -8.38 -12.84 -9.66
N LEU A 66 -7.57 -12.89 -8.61
CA LEU A 66 -8.04 -12.77 -7.23
C LEU A 66 -8.33 -11.33 -6.82
N PHE A 67 -7.54 -10.36 -7.28
CA PHE A 67 -7.59 -8.99 -6.77
C PHE A 67 -8.06 -7.96 -7.78
N ALA A 68 -7.83 -8.14 -9.09
CA ALA A 68 -8.20 -7.15 -10.11
C ALA A 68 -9.55 -7.45 -10.79
N LEU A 69 -9.82 -8.72 -11.14
CA LEU A 69 -11.08 -9.10 -11.79
C LEU A 69 -12.33 -8.77 -10.96
N PRO A 70 -12.37 -9.02 -9.63
CA PRO A 70 -13.52 -8.63 -8.81
C PRO A 70 -13.77 -7.12 -8.84
N GLY A 71 -12.70 -6.31 -8.76
CA GLY A 71 -12.79 -4.85 -8.87
C GLY A 71 -13.33 -4.39 -10.23
N TRP A 72 -12.87 -5.01 -11.32
CA TRP A 72 -13.35 -4.73 -12.68
C TRP A 72 -14.83 -5.07 -12.90
N PHE A 73 -15.31 -6.16 -12.28
CA PHE A 73 -16.71 -6.56 -12.33
C PHE A 73 -17.59 -5.65 -11.46
N LEU A 74 -17.14 -5.33 -10.23
CA LEU A 74 -17.79 -4.39 -9.32
C LEU A 74 -17.95 -3.00 -9.95
N ALA A 75 -16.96 -2.53 -10.73
CA ALA A 75 -17.02 -1.26 -11.44
C ALA A 75 -18.12 -1.20 -12.52
N ARG A 76 -18.64 -2.35 -12.97
CA ARG A 76 -19.75 -2.45 -13.93
C ARG A 76 -21.10 -2.71 -13.27
N ALA A 77 -21.13 -3.05 -11.98
CA ALA A 77 -22.35 -3.20 -11.22
C ALA A 77 -22.97 -1.81 -10.91
N SER A 78 -24.29 -1.77 -10.70
CA SER A 78 -25.05 -0.54 -10.45
C SER A 78 -24.45 0.33 -9.33
N LEU A 79 -24.55 1.66 -9.53
CA LEU A 79 -23.99 2.76 -8.72
C LEU A 79 -23.96 2.60 -7.17
N PRO A 80 -24.95 2.03 -6.46
CA PRO A 80 -24.86 1.93 -4.99
C PRO A 80 -23.76 0.97 -4.51
N LEU A 81 -23.38 -0.05 -5.30
CA LEU A 81 -22.26 -0.93 -4.94
C LEU A 81 -20.90 -0.28 -5.19
N PHE A 82 -20.78 0.57 -6.22
CA PHE A 82 -19.51 1.19 -6.57
C PHE A 82 -18.93 2.05 -5.43
N TRP A 83 -19.76 2.89 -4.79
CA TRP A 83 -19.35 3.73 -3.66
C TRP A 83 -18.95 2.95 -2.41
N LEU A 84 -19.61 1.81 -2.16
CA LEU A 84 -19.33 0.94 -1.02
C LEU A 84 -17.94 0.28 -1.12
N TRP A 85 -17.44 0.08 -2.33
CA TRP A 85 -16.12 -0.51 -2.58
C TRP A 85 -15.04 0.52 -2.93
N SER A 86 -15.38 1.62 -3.61
CA SER A 86 -14.42 2.63 -4.05
C SER A 86 -13.85 3.45 -2.90
N ALA A 87 -14.63 3.79 -1.87
CA ALA A 87 -14.12 4.53 -0.71
C ALA A 87 -13.06 3.74 0.08
N PRO A 88 -13.25 2.43 0.40
CA PRO A 88 -12.19 1.59 0.94
C PRO A 88 -10.98 1.47 0.01
N LEU A 89 -11.19 1.26 -1.30
CA LEU A 89 -10.09 1.12 -2.27
C LEU A 89 -9.26 2.40 -2.43
N LEU A 90 -9.89 3.58 -2.46
CA LEU A 90 -9.18 4.86 -2.50
C LEU A 90 -8.46 5.14 -1.18
N LYS A 91 -9.10 4.84 -0.04
CA LYS A 91 -8.46 4.92 1.27
C LYS A 91 -7.19 4.07 1.32
N VAL A 92 -7.26 2.86 0.76
CA VAL A 92 -6.14 1.92 0.74
C VAL A 92 -4.95 2.41 -0.10
N THR A 93 -5.19 3.24 -1.12
CA THR A 93 -4.13 3.83 -1.94
C THR A 93 -3.52 5.10 -1.35
N PHE A 94 -4.19 5.76 -0.42
CA PHE A 94 -3.69 6.97 0.25
C PHE A 94 -3.16 6.61 1.63
N ALA A 95 -1.87 6.31 1.73
CA ALA A 95 -1.16 6.18 3.01
C ALA A 95 -0.65 7.55 3.51
N LEU A 96 -1.36 8.65 3.18
CA LEU A 96 -0.83 10.00 3.39
C LEU A 96 -0.65 10.28 4.88
N ARG A 97 -1.63 9.92 5.70
CA ARG A 97 -1.54 10.10 7.15
C ARG A 97 -0.44 9.25 7.78
N ALA A 98 -0.27 8.00 7.32
CA ALA A 98 0.81 7.13 7.77
C ALA A 98 2.19 7.69 7.39
N LEU A 99 2.31 8.23 6.18
CA LEU A 99 3.53 8.87 5.70
C LEU A 99 3.87 10.12 6.51
N LEU A 100 2.89 10.98 6.80
CA LEU A 100 3.09 12.17 7.62
C LEU A 100 3.55 11.81 9.03
N ARG A 101 2.90 10.83 9.67
CA ARG A 101 3.31 10.34 11.00
C ARG A 101 4.73 9.76 11.00
N ALA A 102 5.07 8.96 9.99
CA ALA A 102 6.43 8.43 9.85
C ALA A 102 7.46 9.56 9.69
N GLY A 103 7.10 10.65 8.99
CA GLY A 103 7.92 11.84 8.90
C GLY A 103 8.08 12.58 10.23
N GLU A 104 6.97 12.77 10.97
CA GLU A 104 6.97 13.38 12.31
C GLU A 104 7.85 12.59 13.30
N GLU A 105 7.74 11.25 13.33
CA GLU A 105 8.57 10.41 14.21
C GLU A 105 10.07 10.52 13.90
N VAL A 106 10.44 10.70 12.62
CA VAL A 106 11.83 10.94 12.21
C VAL A 106 12.27 12.34 12.65
N LEU A 107 11.42 13.36 12.48
CA LEU A 107 11.71 14.72 12.89
C LEU A 107 11.93 14.82 14.41
N GLU A 108 11.06 14.21 15.21
CA GLU A 108 11.20 14.18 16.67
C GLU A 108 12.51 13.49 17.13
N ALA A 109 12.98 12.47 16.40
CA ALA A 109 14.27 11.84 16.68
C ALA A 109 15.44 12.79 16.38
N LEU A 110 15.38 13.52 15.26
CA LEU A 110 16.38 14.51 14.89
C LEU A 110 16.43 15.71 15.86
N GLU A 111 15.27 16.22 16.27
CA GLU A 111 15.17 17.33 17.24
C GLU A 111 15.75 16.96 18.62
N ARG A 112 15.69 15.68 18.98
CA ARG A 112 16.33 15.13 20.20
C ARG A 112 17.83 14.83 20.03
N GLY A 113 18.38 15.01 18.83
CA GLY A 113 19.77 14.65 18.51
C GLY A 113 20.03 13.14 18.40
N ASP A 114 18.97 12.32 18.34
CA ASP A 114 19.09 10.85 18.25
C ASP A 114 19.12 10.40 16.78
N LEU A 115 20.29 10.59 16.17
CA LEU A 115 20.54 10.23 14.78
C LEU A 115 20.39 8.70 14.51
N PRO A 116 20.84 7.80 15.40
CA PRO A 116 20.57 6.37 15.27
C PRO A 116 19.08 6.01 15.22
N GLU A 117 18.26 6.62 16.08
CA GLU A 117 16.80 6.45 16.07
C GLU A 117 16.19 6.94 14.76
N ALA A 118 16.57 8.14 14.29
CA ALA A 118 16.10 8.70 13.04
C ALA A 118 16.39 7.77 11.85
N ARG A 119 17.64 7.27 11.74
CA ARG A 119 18.03 6.30 10.70
C ARG A 119 17.23 5.00 10.77
N ARG A 120 16.93 4.51 11.97
CA ARG A 120 16.11 3.30 12.17
C ARG A 120 14.66 3.53 11.72
N ARG A 121 14.06 4.66 12.09
CA ARG A 121 12.68 5.03 11.72
C ARG A 121 12.53 5.20 10.21
N VAL A 122 13.48 5.86 9.55
CA VAL A 122 13.49 5.99 8.08
C VAL A 122 13.52 4.62 7.40
N ARG A 123 14.39 3.70 7.85
CA ARG A 123 14.47 2.34 7.32
C ARG A 123 13.19 1.54 7.55
N TRP A 124 12.59 1.70 8.72
CA TRP A 124 11.43 0.89 9.10
C TRP A 124 10.16 1.34 8.40
N HIS A 125 9.94 2.66 8.27
CA HIS A 125 8.67 3.22 7.81
C HIS A 125 8.69 3.74 6.38
N LEU A 126 9.85 4.15 5.84
CA LEU A 126 9.90 4.93 4.58
C LEU A 126 10.65 4.22 3.47
N VAL A 127 11.77 3.56 3.77
CA VAL A 127 12.66 3.01 2.72
C VAL A 127 13.13 1.59 3.03
N GLY A 128 13.06 0.70 2.05
CA GLY A 128 13.57 -0.68 2.18
C GLY A 128 15.09 -0.83 2.05
N ARG A 129 15.85 0.27 1.86
CA ARG A 129 17.31 0.26 1.70
C ARG A 129 18.04 0.46 3.02
N GLU A 130 19.34 0.17 3.01
CA GLU A 130 20.20 0.40 4.16
C GLU A 130 20.36 1.91 4.42
N THR A 131 20.22 2.31 5.68
CA THR A 131 20.23 3.72 6.10
C THR A 131 21.34 4.06 7.08
N ALA A 132 22.26 3.12 7.33
CA ALA A 132 23.32 3.28 8.33
C ALA A 132 24.24 4.48 8.03
N ASP A 133 24.47 4.76 6.75
CA ASP A 133 25.40 5.80 6.29
C ASP A 133 24.71 7.10 5.84
N LEU A 134 23.42 7.28 6.16
CA LEU A 134 22.70 8.52 5.83
C LEU A 134 23.29 9.71 6.60
N PRO A 135 23.80 10.76 5.93
CA PRO A 135 24.30 11.95 6.61
C PRO A 135 23.17 12.67 7.33
N GLU A 136 23.54 13.47 8.34
CA GLU A 136 22.60 14.40 8.96
C GLU A 136 22.15 15.48 7.94
N PRO A 137 20.89 15.94 8.03
CA PRO A 137 20.34 16.94 7.12
C PRO A 137 20.96 18.34 7.28
#